data_AF-A0A536YZ95-F1
#
_entry.id   AF-A0A536YZ95-F1
#
_cell.length_a   1.000
_cell.length_b   1.000
_cell.length_c   1.000
_cell.angle_alpha   90.00
_cell.angle_beta   90.00
_cell.angle_gamma   90.00
#
_symmetry.space_group_name_H-M   'P 1'
#
loop_
_entity.id
_entity.type
_entity.pdbx_description
1 polymer ?
#
loop_
_entity_poly.entity_id
_entity_poly.type
_entity_poly.pdbx_seq_one_letter_code
_entity_poly.pdbx_strand_id
1 'polypeptide(L)'
;MSFVLHGIGVSGGIAIGRAQLVSHATLEVAHYSITPAQVPGEIERLTQALKAVQKELESLRGAMTAGDAPAEFGAFLDVHWMILTDPVLREMPKRTIAEQLCNAEWALTQQLSVLVEQFESIEDPYLRERKADVVQVVERVLKVLMGKPGNVGPANAEEHTILVAHDLSPADVIQFKNHHFAAFLTDLGGVTSHTAIVARSLNVPAVVATHNERTLIRENKLLIVDGGRNVVIVNPDRSVLAEYRVKQDELELERQKLRRLRTTPATTLDGCRVELMANIELPEDLEQAIENGAAGVGLFRTEFLFLNRDGLPSEDEQFEAYRAVASGMKGHPVTIRTFDLGADKHKEGLDGLSRVAPNPALGLRAVRFCLAEPRLFLTQLRAILRASHYGQVKILLPMLSSVGEIEQALALISQAKESLREQRAK
;
A
#
# COMPACT_ATOMS: atom_id res chain seq x y z
N MET A 1 -15.64 -24.18 -17.39
CA MET A 1 -16.64 -24.57 -16.38
C MET A 1 -16.91 -23.36 -15.51
N SER A 2 -18.16 -23.12 -15.14
CA SER A 2 -18.53 -22.05 -14.20
C SER A 2 -18.31 -22.56 -12.78
N PHE A 3 -17.71 -21.76 -11.92
CA PHE A 3 -17.53 -22.10 -10.51
C PHE A 3 -17.47 -20.83 -9.66
N VAL A 4 -17.62 -21.01 -8.35
CA VAL A 4 -17.69 -19.94 -7.37
C VAL A 4 -16.54 -20.07 -6.38
N LEU A 5 -15.93 -18.94 -6.05
CA LEU A 5 -14.89 -18.80 -5.05
C LEU A 5 -15.37 -17.87 -3.95
N HIS A 6 -14.89 -18.13 -2.74
CA HIS A 6 -15.19 -17.35 -1.55
C HIS A 6 -13.90 -16.82 -0.96
N GLY A 7 -13.96 -15.60 -0.44
CA GLY A 7 -12.85 -14.95 0.25
C GLY A 7 -13.34 -13.98 1.30
N ILE A 8 -12.61 -12.91 1.49
CA ILE A 8 -12.90 -11.81 2.40
C ILE A 8 -13.08 -10.55 1.57
N GLY A 9 -14.30 -10.03 1.50
CA GLY A 9 -14.58 -8.75 0.88
C GLY A 9 -13.98 -7.61 1.71
N VAL A 10 -13.08 -6.85 1.10
CA VAL A 10 -12.42 -5.71 1.75
C VAL A 10 -13.01 -4.37 1.31
N SER A 11 -13.60 -4.35 0.12
CA SER A 11 -14.31 -3.23 -0.47
C SER A 11 -15.57 -3.71 -1.19
N GLY A 12 -16.69 -3.05 -0.95
CA GLY A 12 -18.01 -3.47 -1.43
C GLY A 12 -18.34 -3.04 -2.86
N GLY A 13 -19.43 -3.58 -3.39
CA GLY A 13 -19.91 -3.33 -4.75
C GLY A 13 -19.81 -4.56 -5.65
N ILE A 14 -20.28 -4.41 -6.88
CA ILE A 14 -20.31 -5.47 -7.88
C ILE A 14 -19.52 -5.01 -9.10
N ALA A 15 -18.52 -5.80 -9.49
CA ALA A 15 -17.75 -5.60 -10.71
C ALA A 15 -17.93 -6.78 -11.66
N ILE A 16 -18.09 -6.48 -12.95
CA ILE A 16 -18.21 -7.48 -14.01
C ILE A 16 -17.14 -7.15 -15.06
N GLY A 17 -16.24 -8.09 -15.30
CA GLY A 17 -15.07 -7.80 -16.13
C GLY A 17 -14.29 -9.05 -16.52
N ARG A 18 -13.20 -8.85 -17.24
CA ARG A 18 -12.31 -9.92 -17.70
C ARG A 18 -11.11 -10.03 -16.76
N ALA A 19 -10.76 -11.25 -16.40
CA ALA A 19 -9.59 -11.55 -15.58
C ALA A 19 -8.31 -11.13 -16.30
N GLN A 20 -7.50 -10.29 -15.65
CA GLN A 20 -6.11 -10.06 -15.99
C GLN A 20 -5.26 -10.61 -14.84
N LEU A 21 -4.49 -11.66 -15.09
CA LEU A 21 -3.67 -12.26 -14.05
C LEU A 21 -2.33 -11.50 -13.93
N VAL A 22 -2.05 -11.00 -12.73
CA VAL A 22 -0.73 -10.49 -12.36
C VAL A 22 0.12 -11.69 -11.97
N SER A 23 1.14 -11.96 -12.79
CA SER A 23 2.03 -13.08 -12.54
C SER A 23 3.13 -12.71 -11.54
N HIS A 24 3.01 -13.25 -10.32
CA HIS A 24 4.08 -13.46 -9.32
C HIS A 24 4.25 -14.95 -9.01
N ALA A 25 4.22 -15.80 -10.04
CA ALA A 25 4.50 -17.22 -9.85
C ALA A 25 5.90 -17.31 -10.38
N THR A 26 6.78 -17.89 -9.60
CA THR A 26 7.72 -18.91 -10.06
C THR A 26 7.32 -19.33 -11.47
N LEU A 27 7.90 -18.66 -12.46
CA LEU A 27 7.48 -18.83 -13.85
C LEU A 27 7.68 -20.31 -14.12
N GLU A 28 6.64 -21.02 -14.56
CA GLU A 28 6.81 -22.38 -15.06
C GLU A 28 7.64 -22.26 -16.33
N VAL A 29 8.94 -22.30 -16.12
CA VAL A 29 9.92 -22.20 -17.17
C VAL A 29 9.94 -23.53 -17.89
N ALA A 30 9.79 -23.49 -19.21
CA ALA A 30 10.04 -24.65 -20.05
C ALA A 30 11.53 -25.04 -19.93
N HIS A 31 11.80 -26.24 -19.40
CA HIS A 31 13.12 -26.84 -19.41
C HIS A 31 13.36 -27.51 -20.75
N TYR A 32 14.37 -27.05 -21.48
CA TYR A 32 14.84 -27.74 -22.69
C TYR A 32 16.36 -27.78 -22.71
N SER A 33 16.89 -28.88 -23.24
CA SER A 33 18.33 -29.05 -23.42
C SER A 33 18.82 -28.30 -24.65
N ILE A 34 19.99 -27.68 -24.52
CA ILE A 34 20.68 -26.97 -25.60
C ILE A 34 21.92 -27.75 -26.03
N THR A 35 22.41 -27.49 -27.24
CA THR A 35 23.68 -28.07 -27.72
C THR A 35 24.87 -27.23 -27.24
N PRO A 36 26.10 -27.79 -27.15
CA PRO A 36 27.30 -27.02 -26.78
C PRO A 36 27.54 -25.78 -27.66
N ALA A 37 27.13 -25.83 -28.93
CA ALA A 37 27.24 -24.69 -29.85
C ALA A 37 26.26 -23.53 -29.52
N GLN A 38 25.18 -23.82 -28.79
CA GLN A 38 24.15 -22.83 -28.40
C GLN A 38 24.44 -22.17 -27.05
N VAL A 39 25.36 -22.72 -26.24
CA VAL A 39 25.75 -22.18 -24.92
C VAL A 39 26.13 -20.69 -24.98
N PRO A 40 26.97 -20.21 -25.91
CA PRO A 40 27.29 -18.78 -25.98
C PRO A 40 26.07 -17.89 -26.25
N GLY A 41 25.11 -18.37 -27.07
CA GLY A 41 23.89 -17.64 -27.39
C GLY A 41 22.92 -17.53 -26.21
N GLU A 42 22.80 -18.59 -25.41
CA GLU A 42 21.96 -18.60 -24.20
C GLU A 42 22.57 -17.75 -23.08
N ILE A 43 23.89 -17.77 -22.92
CA ILE A 43 24.59 -16.86 -21.99
C ILE A 43 24.41 -15.39 -22.39
N GLU A 44 24.47 -15.09 -23.69
CA GLU A 44 24.20 -13.72 -24.18
C GLU A 44 22.74 -13.33 -23.94
N ARG A 45 21.78 -14.24 -24.13
CA ARG A 45 20.35 -13.99 -23.84
C ARG A 45 20.12 -13.62 -22.37
N LEU A 46 20.71 -14.40 -21.45
CA LEU A 46 20.68 -14.09 -20.02
C LEU A 46 21.32 -12.73 -19.71
N THR A 47 22.47 -12.45 -20.32
CA THR A 47 23.20 -11.19 -20.10
C THR A 47 22.40 -9.99 -20.60
N GLN A 48 21.69 -10.11 -21.73
CA GLN A 48 20.81 -9.07 -22.24
C GLN A 48 19.59 -8.86 -21.35
N ALA A 49 18.99 -9.91 -20.82
CA ALA A 49 17.87 -9.80 -19.89
C ALA A 49 18.25 -9.08 -18.59
N LEU A 50 19.40 -9.45 -18.01
CA LEU A 50 19.95 -8.76 -16.83
C LEU A 50 20.20 -7.28 -17.10
N LYS A 51 20.78 -6.94 -18.26
CA LYS A 51 21.00 -5.53 -18.68
C LYS A 51 19.69 -4.78 -18.90
N ALA A 52 18.64 -5.43 -19.41
CA ALA A 52 17.34 -4.79 -19.62
C ALA A 52 16.67 -4.44 -18.28
N VAL A 53 16.66 -5.38 -17.32
CA VAL A 53 16.15 -5.11 -15.96
C VAL A 53 17.01 -4.05 -15.26
N GLN A 54 18.32 -4.05 -15.49
CA GLN A 54 19.20 -3.01 -14.98
C GLN A 54 18.79 -1.61 -15.48
N LYS A 55 18.53 -1.47 -16.79
CA LYS A 55 18.04 -0.21 -17.35
C LYS A 55 16.64 0.18 -16.84
N GLU A 56 15.77 -0.79 -16.61
CA GLU A 56 14.44 -0.57 -16.03
C GLU A 56 14.56 0.03 -14.61
N LEU A 57 15.39 -0.58 -13.75
CA LEU A 57 15.64 -0.06 -12.40
C LEU A 57 16.30 1.32 -12.42
N GLU A 58 17.24 1.59 -13.34
CA GLU A 58 17.82 2.92 -13.55
C GLU A 58 16.76 3.95 -13.95
N SER A 59 15.84 3.59 -14.84
CA SER A 59 14.75 4.46 -15.29
C SER A 59 13.75 4.75 -14.16
N LEU A 60 13.41 3.73 -13.36
CA LEU A 60 12.55 3.90 -12.18
C LEU A 60 13.19 4.85 -11.18
N ARG A 61 14.50 4.69 -10.91
CA ARG A 61 15.26 5.61 -10.06
C ARG A 61 15.29 7.04 -10.62
N GLY A 62 15.45 7.20 -11.94
CA GLY A 62 15.47 8.50 -12.60
C GLY A 62 14.11 9.21 -12.60
N ALA A 63 13.01 8.48 -12.81
CA ALA A 63 11.65 9.04 -12.75
C ALA A 63 11.29 9.56 -11.35
N MET A 64 11.87 8.99 -10.31
CA MET A 64 11.66 9.42 -8.92
C MET A 64 12.43 10.68 -8.54
N THR A 65 13.61 10.93 -9.11
CA THR A 65 14.32 12.20 -8.87
C THR A 65 13.55 13.44 -9.39
N ALA A 66 12.49 13.23 -10.19
CA ALA A 66 11.65 14.27 -10.75
C ALA A 66 10.22 14.35 -10.14
N GLY A 67 9.87 13.51 -9.14
CA GLY A 67 8.54 13.50 -8.51
C GLY A 67 8.53 13.03 -7.05
N ASP A 68 7.47 13.35 -6.30
CA ASP A 68 7.26 13.11 -4.86
C ASP A 68 7.11 11.62 -4.47
N ALA A 69 8.12 10.77 -4.73
CA ALA A 69 8.14 9.37 -4.29
C ALA A 69 8.86 9.22 -2.93
N PRO A 70 8.36 8.38 -1.99
CA PRO A 70 8.98 8.19 -0.67
C PRO A 70 10.40 7.61 -0.71
N ALA A 71 11.27 8.02 0.22
CA ALA A 71 12.68 7.60 0.32
C ALA A 71 12.88 6.07 0.48
N GLU A 72 11.93 5.38 1.12
CA GLU A 72 11.94 3.91 1.25
C GLU A 72 11.92 3.18 -0.09
N PHE A 73 11.34 3.80 -1.12
CA PHE A 73 11.33 3.23 -2.46
C PHE A 73 12.73 3.31 -3.10
N GLY A 74 13.52 4.33 -2.75
CA GLY A 74 14.94 4.42 -3.11
C GLY A 74 15.74 3.29 -2.47
N ALA A 75 15.61 3.09 -1.15
CA ALA A 75 16.27 2.01 -0.43
C ALA A 75 15.86 0.62 -0.95
N PHE A 76 14.59 0.42 -1.29
CA PHE A 76 14.09 -0.81 -1.92
C PHE A 76 14.70 -1.05 -3.30
N LEU A 77 14.73 -0.02 -4.16
CA LEU A 77 15.38 -0.10 -5.47
C LEU A 77 16.89 -0.36 -5.32
N ASP A 78 17.54 0.19 -4.30
CA ASP A 78 18.95 -0.05 -4.02
C ASP A 78 19.21 -1.49 -3.58
N VAL A 79 18.31 -2.10 -2.79
CA VAL A 79 18.37 -3.53 -2.46
C VAL A 79 18.17 -4.38 -3.71
N HIS A 80 17.16 -4.07 -4.52
CA HIS A 80 16.91 -4.76 -5.79
C HIS A 80 18.08 -4.63 -6.76
N TRP A 81 18.69 -3.45 -6.80
CA TRP A 81 19.91 -3.18 -7.57
C TRP A 81 21.07 -4.02 -7.06
N MET A 82 21.30 -4.03 -5.74
CA MET A 82 22.35 -4.81 -5.10
C MET A 82 22.20 -6.30 -5.43
N ILE A 83 21.00 -6.86 -5.28
CA ILE A 83 20.67 -8.25 -5.63
C ILE A 83 20.93 -8.50 -7.13
N LEU A 84 20.44 -7.61 -8.01
CA LEU A 84 20.64 -7.74 -9.46
C LEU A 84 22.13 -7.67 -9.84
N THR A 85 22.94 -6.90 -9.10
CA THR A 85 24.38 -6.76 -9.32
C THR A 85 25.24 -7.84 -8.68
N ASP A 86 24.64 -8.69 -7.84
CA ASP A 86 25.36 -9.75 -7.14
C ASP A 86 26.01 -10.74 -8.13
N PRO A 87 27.33 -10.97 -8.05
CA PRO A 87 28.03 -11.93 -8.89
C PRO A 87 27.46 -13.35 -8.82
N VAL A 88 26.92 -13.77 -7.67
CA VAL A 88 26.30 -15.08 -7.48
C VAL A 88 25.07 -15.21 -8.38
N LEU A 89 24.21 -14.19 -8.41
CA LEU A 89 23.02 -14.20 -9.25
C LEU A 89 23.36 -14.09 -10.75
N ARG A 90 24.44 -13.40 -11.11
CA ARG A 90 24.85 -13.16 -12.51
C ARG A 90 25.65 -14.28 -13.13
N GLU A 91 26.55 -14.89 -12.38
CA GLU A 91 27.54 -15.83 -12.91
C GLU A 91 27.16 -17.29 -12.69
N MET A 92 26.47 -17.63 -11.59
CA MET A 92 26.07 -19.02 -11.33
C MET A 92 25.13 -19.57 -12.41
N PRO A 93 24.08 -18.87 -12.86
CA PRO A 93 23.25 -19.38 -13.94
C PRO A 93 24.02 -19.58 -15.25
N LYS A 94 25.03 -18.75 -15.56
CA LYS A 94 25.88 -18.93 -16.74
C LYS A 94 26.68 -20.23 -16.68
N ARG A 95 27.19 -20.59 -15.49
CA ARG A 95 27.87 -21.86 -15.25
C ARG A 95 26.89 -23.03 -15.40
N THR A 96 25.71 -22.93 -14.81
CA THR A 96 24.65 -23.95 -14.94
C THR A 96 24.27 -24.20 -16.40
N ILE A 97 24.14 -23.15 -17.23
CA ILE A 97 23.89 -23.28 -18.68
C ILE A 97 25.02 -24.06 -19.36
N ALA A 98 26.28 -23.76 -19.05
CA ALA A 98 27.45 -24.38 -19.67
C ALA A 98 27.67 -25.84 -19.23
N GLU A 99 27.41 -26.15 -17.96
CA GLU A 99 27.64 -27.47 -17.35
C GLU A 99 26.48 -28.43 -17.60
N GLN A 100 25.23 -27.95 -17.47
CA GLN A 100 24.03 -28.78 -17.59
C GLN A 100 23.38 -28.72 -18.98
N LEU A 101 23.90 -27.88 -19.88
CA LEU A 101 23.38 -27.71 -21.24
C LEU A 101 21.86 -27.44 -21.23
N CYS A 102 21.43 -26.46 -20.43
CA CYS A 102 20.03 -26.06 -20.28
C CYS A 102 19.80 -24.59 -20.65
N ASN A 103 18.54 -24.20 -20.84
CA ASN A 103 18.15 -22.83 -21.20
C ASN A 103 18.29 -21.82 -20.04
N ALA A 104 18.42 -20.54 -20.39
CA ALA A 104 18.69 -19.46 -19.44
C ALA A 104 17.66 -19.32 -18.31
N GLU A 105 16.38 -19.47 -18.62
CA GLU A 105 15.30 -19.35 -17.65
C GLU A 105 15.36 -20.48 -16.61
N TRP A 106 15.75 -21.70 -17.04
CA TRP A 106 15.81 -22.87 -16.18
C TRP A 106 16.99 -22.77 -15.21
N ALA A 107 18.15 -22.37 -15.74
CA ALA A 107 19.34 -22.10 -14.94
C ALA A 107 19.09 -21.01 -13.88
N LEU A 108 18.37 -19.95 -14.24
CA LEU A 108 18.03 -18.87 -13.31
C LEU A 108 17.03 -19.32 -12.22
N THR A 109 16.09 -20.18 -12.56
CA THR A 109 15.11 -20.75 -11.60
C THR A 109 15.77 -21.72 -10.62
N GLN A 110 16.75 -22.51 -11.08
CA GLN A 110 17.55 -23.34 -10.17
C GLN A 110 18.36 -22.47 -9.20
N GLN A 111 18.99 -21.41 -9.70
CA GLN A 111 19.73 -20.49 -8.84
C GLN A 111 18.82 -19.80 -7.82
N LEU A 112 17.60 -19.41 -8.22
CA LEU A 112 16.61 -18.87 -7.28
C LEU A 112 16.28 -19.86 -6.17
N SER A 113 16.08 -21.14 -6.50
CA SER A 113 15.74 -22.18 -5.52
C SER A 113 16.86 -22.32 -4.47
N VAL A 114 18.12 -22.31 -4.91
CA VAL A 114 19.29 -22.35 -4.02
C VAL A 114 19.35 -21.11 -3.13
N LEU A 115 19.13 -19.92 -3.68
CA LEU A 115 19.14 -18.69 -2.89
C LEU A 115 18.00 -18.68 -1.86
N VAL A 116 16.79 -19.06 -2.26
CA VAL A 116 15.62 -19.13 -1.37
C VAL A 116 15.87 -20.07 -0.19
N GLU A 117 16.43 -21.25 -0.42
CA GLU A 117 16.78 -22.21 0.64
C GLU A 117 17.86 -21.64 1.60
N GLN A 118 18.85 -20.92 1.06
CA GLN A 118 19.83 -20.22 1.88
C GLN A 118 19.19 -19.15 2.76
N PHE A 119 18.25 -18.36 2.23
CA PHE A 119 17.54 -17.35 3.01
C PHE A 119 16.60 -17.96 4.07
N GLU A 120 15.99 -19.12 3.79
CA GLU A 120 15.14 -19.83 4.75
C GLU A 120 15.92 -20.43 5.92
N SER A 121 17.19 -20.80 5.69
CA SER A 121 18.06 -21.33 6.75
C SER A 121 18.65 -20.24 7.68
N ILE A 122 18.41 -18.95 7.42
CA ILE A 122 18.83 -17.85 8.29
C ILE A 122 17.91 -17.78 9.52
N GLU A 123 18.49 -17.75 10.72
CA GLU A 123 17.76 -17.68 11.99
C GLU A 123 17.07 -16.32 12.21
N ASP A 124 17.69 -15.23 11.74
CA ASP A 124 17.18 -13.86 11.84
C ASP A 124 15.91 -13.68 10.97
N PRO A 125 14.74 -13.41 11.58
CA PRO A 125 13.49 -13.18 10.85
C PRO A 125 13.56 -12.03 9.84
N TYR A 126 14.29 -10.96 10.15
CA TYR A 126 14.43 -9.80 9.27
C TYR A 126 15.19 -10.15 7.98
N LEU A 127 16.28 -10.92 8.11
CA LEU A 127 17.02 -11.41 6.94
C LEU A 127 16.23 -12.45 6.14
N ARG A 128 15.40 -13.26 6.82
CA ARG A 128 14.51 -14.23 6.17
C ARG A 128 13.45 -13.56 5.30
N GLU A 129 12.94 -12.40 5.71
CA GLU A 129 11.96 -11.62 4.92
C GLU A 129 12.53 -11.10 3.60
N ARG A 130 13.85 -10.83 3.51
CA ARG A 130 14.54 -10.41 2.27
C ARG A 130 14.55 -11.47 1.15
N LYS A 131 14.14 -12.70 1.46
CA LYS A 131 13.84 -13.74 0.46
C LYS A 131 12.87 -13.22 -0.60
N ALA A 132 11.86 -12.44 -0.20
CA ALA A 132 10.86 -11.90 -1.11
C ALA A 132 11.49 -10.99 -2.17
N ASP A 133 12.47 -10.16 -1.79
CA ASP A 133 13.17 -9.26 -2.71
C ASP A 133 13.98 -10.03 -3.77
N VAL A 134 14.65 -11.11 -3.35
CA VAL A 134 15.39 -12.00 -4.27
C VAL A 134 14.47 -12.65 -5.29
N VAL A 135 13.31 -13.16 -4.83
CA VAL A 135 12.29 -13.74 -5.72
C VAL A 135 11.83 -12.70 -6.73
N GLN A 136 11.52 -11.47 -6.29
CA GLN A 136 11.05 -10.41 -7.17
C GLN A 136 12.07 -10.00 -8.24
N VAL A 137 13.35 -9.87 -7.89
CA VAL A 137 14.41 -9.53 -8.85
C VAL A 137 14.55 -10.63 -9.91
N VAL A 138 14.55 -11.90 -9.51
CA VAL A 138 14.63 -13.02 -10.45
C VAL A 138 13.41 -13.09 -11.36
N GLU A 139 12.20 -12.90 -10.82
CA GLU A 139 10.98 -12.86 -11.63
C GLU A 139 11.02 -11.76 -12.71
N ARG A 140 11.59 -10.59 -12.40
CA ARG A 140 11.77 -9.51 -13.39
C ARG A 140 12.67 -9.95 -14.54
N VAL A 141 13.79 -10.60 -14.24
CA VAL A 141 14.72 -11.10 -15.28
C VAL A 141 14.07 -12.20 -16.12
N LEU A 142 13.33 -13.11 -15.50
CA LEU A 142 12.60 -14.17 -16.19
C LEU A 142 11.49 -13.61 -17.12
N LYS A 143 10.78 -12.54 -16.72
CA LYS A 143 9.78 -11.88 -17.58
C LYS A 143 10.41 -11.33 -18.86
N VAL A 144 11.59 -10.73 -18.76
CA VAL A 144 12.34 -10.25 -19.94
C VAL A 144 12.76 -11.41 -20.83
N LEU A 145 13.30 -12.49 -20.25
CA LEU A 145 13.73 -13.68 -20.98
C LEU A 145 12.58 -14.34 -21.78
N MET A 146 11.39 -14.37 -21.19
CA MET A 146 10.21 -14.97 -21.82
C MET A 146 9.54 -14.08 -22.88
N GLY A 147 10.13 -12.93 -23.21
CA GLY A 147 9.58 -12.01 -24.22
C GLY A 147 8.22 -11.40 -23.84
N LYS A 148 7.89 -11.41 -22.53
CA LYS A 148 6.72 -10.76 -21.96
C LYS A 148 7.18 -9.49 -21.23
N PRO A 149 7.44 -8.38 -21.94
CA PRO A 149 7.50 -7.09 -21.26
C PRO A 149 6.16 -6.92 -20.51
N GLY A 150 6.19 -6.29 -19.34
CA GLY A 150 5.01 -5.97 -18.53
C GLY A 150 4.11 -4.97 -19.24
N ASN A 151 3.50 -5.38 -20.35
CA ASN A 151 2.55 -4.60 -21.11
C ASN A 151 1.20 -4.68 -20.36
N VAL A 152 0.97 -3.67 -19.54
CA VAL A 152 -0.40 -3.23 -19.24
C VAL A 152 -0.99 -2.77 -20.59
N GLY A 153 -2.13 -3.33 -20.96
CA GLY A 153 -2.79 -3.06 -22.23
C GLY A 153 -3.30 -1.61 -22.35
N PRO A 154 -3.91 -1.25 -23.49
CA PRO A 154 -4.42 0.10 -23.72
C PRO A 154 -5.54 0.50 -22.73
N ALA A 155 -5.54 1.77 -22.32
CA ALA A 155 -6.39 2.36 -21.26
C ALA A 155 -7.90 2.06 -21.36
N ASN A 156 -8.47 1.89 -22.55
CA ASN A 156 -9.91 1.61 -22.73
C ASN A 156 -10.32 0.17 -22.36
N ALA A 157 -9.37 -0.76 -22.18
CA ALA A 157 -9.67 -2.11 -21.70
C ALA A 157 -9.75 -2.16 -20.16
N GLU A 158 -9.25 -1.14 -19.46
CA GLU A 158 -9.04 -1.17 -18.00
C GLU A 158 -10.36 -1.15 -17.22
N GLU A 159 -11.35 -0.34 -17.62
CA GLU A 159 -12.64 -0.16 -16.92
C GLU A 159 -13.49 -1.45 -16.81
N HIS A 160 -13.14 -2.49 -17.58
CA HIS A 160 -13.77 -3.81 -17.53
C HIS A 160 -12.78 -4.92 -17.19
N THR A 161 -11.65 -4.58 -16.58
CA THR A 161 -10.60 -5.53 -16.21
C THR A 161 -10.58 -5.77 -14.72
N ILE A 162 -10.55 -7.04 -14.34
CA ILE A 162 -10.47 -7.50 -12.95
C ILE A 162 -9.07 -8.05 -12.73
N LEU A 163 -8.32 -7.41 -11.84
CA LEU A 163 -6.96 -7.78 -11.53
C LEU A 163 -6.96 -8.99 -10.60
N VAL A 164 -6.26 -10.06 -10.99
CA VAL A 164 -6.14 -11.29 -10.19
C VAL A 164 -4.66 -11.50 -9.87
N ALA A 165 -4.27 -11.38 -8.60
CA ALA A 165 -2.89 -11.51 -8.16
C ALA A 165 -2.75 -12.53 -7.02
N HIS A 166 -1.54 -13.04 -6.78
CA HIS A 166 -1.29 -13.85 -5.58
C HIS A 166 -1.22 -12.96 -4.33
N ASP A 167 -0.48 -11.87 -4.45
CA ASP A 167 -0.40 -10.76 -3.52
C ASP A 167 -0.13 -9.48 -4.31
N LEU A 168 -0.36 -8.31 -3.71
CA LEU A 168 0.01 -7.03 -4.30
C LEU A 168 1.00 -6.33 -3.37
N SER A 169 2.21 -6.09 -3.88
CA SER A 169 3.18 -5.30 -3.15
C SER A 169 2.76 -3.82 -3.12
N PRO A 170 3.27 -3.03 -2.14
CA PRO A 170 3.07 -1.57 -2.13
C PRO A 170 3.54 -0.87 -3.42
N ALA A 171 4.53 -1.41 -4.14
CA ALA A 171 5.00 -0.87 -5.41
C ALA A 171 4.00 -1.11 -6.56
N ASP A 172 3.43 -2.32 -6.61
CA ASP A 172 2.40 -2.68 -7.60
C ASP A 172 1.17 -1.78 -7.44
N VAL A 173 0.78 -1.53 -6.19
CA VAL A 173 -0.31 -0.63 -5.82
C VAL A 173 -0.14 0.78 -6.39
N ILE A 174 1.07 1.37 -6.32
CA ILE A 174 1.33 2.73 -6.83
C ILE A 174 1.27 2.77 -8.35
N GLN A 175 1.84 1.75 -9.00
CA GLN A 175 1.75 1.62 -10.46
C GLN A 175 0.28 1.49 -10.90
N PHE A 176 -0.51 0.70 -10.17
CA PHE A 176 -1.91 0.45 -10.47
C PHE A 176 -2.86 1.57 -10.03
N LYS A 177 -2.46 2.50 -9.16
CA LYS A 177 -3.26 3.69 -8.80
C LYS A 177 -3.55 4.58 -10.00
N ASN A 178 -2.68 4.55 -11.01
CA ASN A 178 -2.84 5.30 -12.26
C ASN A 178 -3.66 4.54 -13.33
N HIS A 179 -4.10 3.32 -13.03
CA HIS A 179 -4.90 2.46 -13.92
C HIS A 179 -6.32 2.27 -13.37
N HIS A 180 -7.30 2.16 -14.26
CA HIS A 180 -8.73 2.10 -13.89
C HIS A 180 -9.25 0.67 -13.85
N PHE A 181 -8.89 -0.13 -12.84
CA PHE A 181 -9.40 -1.50 -12.70
C PHE A 181 -10.83 -1.56 -12.17
N ALA A 182 -11.61 -2.54 -12.66
CA ALA A 182 -12.99 -2.77 -12.22
C ALA A 182 -13.09 -3.47 -10.86
N ALA A 183 -12.13 -4.36 -10.53
CA ALA A 183 -12.01 -5.01 -9.22
C ALA A 183 -10.61 -5.57 -8.98
N PHE A 184 -10.30 -5.83 -7.70
CA PHE A 184 -9.07 -6.51 -7.26
C PHE A 184 -9.38 -7.85 -6.57
N LEU A 185 -8.60 -8.87 -6.92
CA LEU A 185 -8.67 -10.22 -6.38
C LEU A 185 -7.28 -10.68 -5.96
N THR A 186 -7.13 -11.13 -4.70
CA THR A 186 -5.86 -11.66 -4.21
C THR A 186 -5.99 -12.97 -3.42
N ASP A 187 -5.09 -13.93 -3.69
CA ASP A 187 -5.03 -15.20 -2.97
C ASP A 187 -4.67 -15.00 -1.48
N LEU A 188 -3.77 -14.05 -1.22
CA LEU A 188 -3.31 -13.65 0.12
C LEU A 188 -3.92 -12.31 0.55
N GLY A 189 -3.81 -12.00 1.84
CA GLY A 189 -4.23 -10.73 2.42
C GLY A 189 -5.31 -10.86 3.49
N GLY A 190 -5.68 -9.73 4.07
CA GLY A 190 -6.70 -9.66 5.12
C GLY A 190 -7.34 -8.27 5.14
N VAL A 191 -8.26 -8.04 6.05
CA VAL A 191 -9.03 -6.77 6.15
C VAL A 191 -8.13 -5.53 6.33
N THR A 192 -6.89 -5.73 6.79
CA THR A 192 -5.86 -4.72 7.05
C THR A 192 -4.66 -4.79 6.09
N SER A 193 -4.70 -5.60 5.03
CA SER A 193 -3.57 -5.67 4.09
C SER A 193 -3.47 -4.39 3.23
N HIS A 194 -2.30 -4.16 2.64
CA HIS A 194 -2.08 -3.04 1.72
C HIS A 194 -3.12 -3.01 0.59
N THR A 195 -3.45 -4.18 0.01
CA THR A 195 -4.54 -4.34 -0.97
C THR A 195 -5.90 -3.84 -0.45
N ALA A 196 -6.24 -4.16 0.81
CA ALA A 196 -7.51 -3.76 1.42
C ALA A 196 -7.61 -2.24 1.61
N ILE A 197 -6.51 -1.60 1.99
CA ILE A 197 -6.44 -0.14 2.16
C ILE A 197 -6.63 0.55 0.80
N VAL A 198 -5.96 0.03 -0.23
CA VAL A 198 -5.97 0.61 -1.58
C VAL A 198 -7.31 0.42 -2.28
N ALA A 199 -7.91 -0.76 -2.20
CA ALA A 199 -9.22 -1.01 -2.79
C ALA A 199 -10.29 -0.08 -2.18
N ARG A 200 -10.16 0.24 -0.88
CA ARG A 200 -11.04 1.20 -0.21
C ARG A 200 -10.80 2.64 -0.67
N SER A 201 -9.54 3.06 -0.78
CA SER A 201 -9.22 4.42 -1.22
C SER A 201 -9.62 4.66 -2.68
N LEU A 202 -9.47 3.64 -3.55
CA LEU A 202 -9.93 3.66 -4.93
C LEU A 202 -11.44 3.46 -5.09
N ASN A 203 -12.15 3.08 -4.03
CA ASN A 203 -13.59 2.76 -4.03
C ASN A 203 -13.96 1.68 -5.07
N VAL A 204 -13.06 0.71 -5.26
CA VAL A 204 -13.19 -0.39 -6.21
C VAL A 204 -13.52 -1.68 -5.44
N PRO A 205 -14.47 -2.52 -5.89
CA PRO A 205 -14.77 -3.80 -5.24
C PRO A 205 -13.54 -4.70 -5.15
N ALA A 206 -13.34 -5.34 -4.00
CA ALA A 206 -12.20 -6.23 -3.82
C ALA A 206 -12.47 -7.37 -2.86
N VAL A 207 -11.96 -8.55 -3.20
CA VAL A 207 -12.02 -9.78 -2.40
C VAL A 207 -10.59 -10.32 -2.25
N VAL A 208 -10.17 -10.57 -1.02
CA VAL A 208 -8.84 -11.11 -0.68
C VAL A 208 -8.97 -12.47 -0.01
N ALA A 209 -7.86 -13.16 0.24
CA ALA A 209 -7.83 -14.43 1.00
C ALA A 209 -8.68 -15.54 0.38
N THR A 210 -8.68 -15.63 -0.94
CA THR A 210 -9.43 -16.63 -1.71
C THR A 210 -8.63 -17.92 -1.90
N HIS A 211 -7.36 -17.90 -1.45
CA HIS A 211 -6.37 -18.98 -1.35
C HIS A 211 -5.90 -19.58 -2.68
N ASN A 212 -6.82 -19.93 -3.59
CA ASN A 212 -6.55 -20.68 -4.82
C ASN A 212 -7.12 -19.99 -6.09
N GLU A 213 -7.40 -18.69 -6.05
CA GLU A 213 -7.98 -17.97 -7.19
C GLU A 213 -7.10 -18.02 -8.42
N ARG A 214 -5.80 -17.81 -8.22
CA ARG A 214 -4.85 -17.77 -9.32
C ARG A 214 -4.70 -19.09 -10.07
N THR A 215 -4.72 -20.23 -9.37
CA THR A 215 -4.57 -21.55 -10.00
C THR A 215 -5.82 -21.97 -10.76
N LEU A 216 -6.98 -21.41 -10.39
CA LEU A 216 -8.28 -21.79 -10.95
C LEU A 216 -8.75 -20.83 -12.06
N ILE A 217 -8.44 -19.53 -11.95
CA ILE A 217 -8.84 -18.51 -12.92
C ILE A 217 -7.83 -18.48 -14.08
N ARG A 218 -8.34 -18.40 -15.31
CA ARG A 218 -7.52 -18.24 -16.51
C ARG A 218 -7.62 -16.81 -17.03
N GLU A 219 -6.55 -16.38 -17.70
CA GLU A 219 -6.49 -15.09 -18.41
C GLU A 219 -7.72 -14.87 -19.30
N ASN A 220 -8.22 -13.64 -19.31
CA ASN A 220 -9.32 -13.17 -20.16
C ASN A 220 -10.66 -13.92 -19.95
N LYS A 221 -10.84 -14.59 -18.80
CA LYS A 221 -12.14 -15.17 -18.41
C LYS A 221 -13.06 -14.10 -17.83
N LEU A 222 -14.36 -14.21 -18.14
CA LEU A 222 -15.36 -13.34 -17.55
C LEU A 222 -15.51 -13.67 -16.07
N LEU A 223 -15.43 -12.65 -15.22
CA LEU A 223 -15.57 -12.73 -13.78
C LEU A 223 -16.68 -11.79 -13.31
N ILE A 224 -17.35 -12.19 -12.24
CA ILE A 224 -18.19 -11.32 -11.42
C ILE A 224 -17.58 -11.30 -10.03
N VAL A 225 -17.29 -10.11 -9.51
CA VAL A 225 -16.79 -9.91 -8.14
C VAL A 225 -17.85 -9.17 -7.35
N ASP A 226 -18.37 -9.83 -6.31
CA ASP A 226 -19.30 -9.27 -5.35
C ASP A 226 -18.59 -9.09 -4.01
N GLY A 227 -18.02 -7.90 -3.82
CA GLY A 227 -17.29 -7.55 -2.61
C GLY A 227 -18.20 -7.39 -1.38
N GLY A 228 -19.53 -7.25 -1.57
CA GLY A 228 -20.49 -7.19 -0.48
C GLY A 228 -20.85 -8.58 0.07
N ARG A 229 -20.84 -9.60 -0.80
CA ARG A 229 -21.13 -11.00 -0.41
C ARG A 229 -19.90 -11.87 -0.25
N ASN A 230 -18.71 -11.32 -0.52
CA ASN A 230 -17.44 -12.05 -0.51
C ASN A 230 -17.41 -13.21 -1.52
N VAL A 231 -17.99 -12.99 -2.70
CA VAL A 231 -18.15 -14.03 -3.73
C VAL A 231 -17.50 -13.60 -5.04
N VAL A 232 -16.80 -14.54 -5.68
CA VAL A 232 -16.27 -14.40 -7.03
C VAL A 232 -16.83 -15.52 -7.90
N ILE A 233 -17.46 -15.16 -9.01
CA ILE A 233 -18.04 -16.11 -9.96
C ILE A 233 -17.20 -16.12 -11.22
N VAL A 234 -16.59 -17.27 -11.50
CA VAL A 234 -15.71 -17.47 -12.64
C VAL A 234 -16.47 -18.07 -13.81
N ASN A 235 -16.40 -17.43 -14.96
CA ASN A 235 -17.05 -17.84 -16.21
C ASN A 235 -18.56 -18.10 -16.02
N PRO A 236 -19.32 -17.10 -15.52
CA PRO A 236 -20.75 -17.23 -15.24
C PRO A 236 -21.53 -17.59 -16.51
N ASP A 237 -22.65 -18.28 -16.33
CA ASP A 237 -23.60 -18.49 -17.42
C ASP A 237 -24.41 -17.21 -17.69
N ARG A 238 -25.22 -17.25 -18.76
CA ARG A 238 -25.99 -16.07 -19.20
C ARG A 238 -27.04 -15.65 -18.17
N SER A 239 -27.64 -16.60 -17.45
CA SER A 239 -28.63 -16.34 -16.40
C SER A 239 -28.02 -15.59 -15.22
N VAL A 240 -26.89 -16.10 -14.68
CA VAL A 240 -26.19 -15.47 -13.56
C VAL A 240 -25.66 -14.10 -13.97
N LEU A 241 -25.11 -13.98 -15.18
CA LEU A 241 -24.65 -12.68 -15.68
C LEU A 241 -25.78 -11.65 -15.78
N ALA A 242 -26.97 -12.05 -16.24
CA ALA A 242 -28.12 -11.15 -16.31
C ALA A 242 -28.61 -10.72 -14.92
N GLU A 243 -28.67 -11.65 -13.97
CA GLU A 243 -29.06 -11.35 -12.58
C GLU A 243 -28.09 -10.36 -11.92
N TYR A 244 -26.78 -10.56 -12.09
CA TYR A 244 -25.78 -9.68 -11.51
C TYR A 244 -25.71 -8.29 -12.17
N ARG A 245 -26.05 -8.18 -13.46
CA ARG A 245 -26.22 -6.87 -14.11
C ARG A 245 -27.36 -6.08 -13.47
N VAL A 246 -28.52 -6.72 -13.22
CA VAL A 246 -29.64 -6.07 -12.53
C VAL A 246 -29.21 -5.60 -11.13
N LYS A 247 -28.50 -6.44 -10.37
CA LYS A 247 -27.99 -6.04 -9.05
C LYS A 247 -26.97 -4.89 -9.13
N GLN A 248 -26.13 -4.87 -10.16
CA GLN A 248 -25.17 -3.78 -10.39
C GLN A 248 -25.91 -2.46 -10.65
N ASP A 249 -26.94 -2.48 -11.50
CA ASP A 249 -27.79 -1.32 -11.80
C ASP A 249 -28.56 -0.82 -10.57
N GLU A 250 -29.11 -1.74 -9.76
CA GLU A 250 -29.79 -1.42 -8.50
C GLU A 250 -28.84 -0.73 -7.50
N LEU A 251 -27.62 -1.25 -7.37
CA LEU A 251 -26.59 -0.71 -6.49
C LEU A 251 -26.11 0.67 -6.96
N GLU A 252 -26.00 0.87 -8.26
CA GLU A 252 -25.67 2.18 -8.83
C GLU A 252 -26.81 3.20 -8.63
N LEU A 253 -28.06 2.78 -8.81
CA LEU A 253 -29.23 3.60 -8.50
C LEU A 253 -29.27 4.00 -7.02
N GLU A 254 -28.95 3.06 -6.12
CA GLU A 254 -28.86 3.34 -4.69
C GLU A 254 -27.73 4.32 -4.36
N ARG A 255 -26.54 4.14 -4.94
CA ARG A 255 -25.43 5.11 -4.84
C ARG A 255 -25.84 6.50 -5.33
N GLN A 256 -26.59 6.60 -6.43
CA GLN A 256 -27.11 7.86 -6.93
C GLN A 256 -28.12 8.51 -5.96
N LYS A 257 -28.98 7.71 -5.32
CA LYS A 257 -29.89 8.20 -4.27
C LYS A 257 -29.11 8.74 -3.07
N LEU A 258 -28.07 8.02 -2.62
CA LEU A 258 -27.22 8.45 -1.51
C LEU A 258 -26.45 9.74 -1.83
N ARG A 259 -25.95 9.91 -3.07
CA ARG A 259 -25.30 11.16 -3.50
C ARG A 259 -26.19 12.39 -3.36
N ARG A 260 -27.52 12.23 -3.49
CA ARG A 260 -28.48 13.33 -3.27
C ARG A 260 -28.56 13.76 -1.81
N LEU A 261 -28.19 12.89 -0.87
CA LEU A 261 -28.19 13.18 0.56
C LEU A 261 -26.97 13.99 1.01
N ARG A 262 -25.96 14.19 0.15
CA ARG A 262 -24.72 14.91 0.49
C ARG A 262 -24.94 16.28 1.14
N THR A 263 -25.93 17.03 0.67
CA THR A 263 -26.26 18.37 1.16
C THR A 263 -27.38 18.36 2.21
N THR A 264 -27.91 17.18 2.54
CA THR A 264 -29.00 17.03 3.49
C THR A 264 -28.44 16.99 4.91
N PRO A 265 -28.98 17.78 5.85
CA PRO A 265 -28.55 17.73 7.24
C PRO A 265 -28.78 16.34 7.84
N ALA A 266 -27.78 15.78 8.52
CA ALA A 266 -27.91 14.52 9.23
C ALA A 266 -28.77 14.70 10.49
N THR A 267 -30.08 14.41 10.34
CA THR A 267 -31.08 14.54 11.40
C THR A 267 -31.89 13.26 11.49
N THR A 268 -32.10 12.75 12.69
CA THR A 268 -32.94 11.57 12.94
C THR A 268 -34.42 11.87 12.71
N LEU A 269 -35.27 10.83 12.63
CA LEU A 269 -36.71 10.98 12.39
C LEU A 269 -37.44 11.78 13.48
N ASP A 270 -36.90 11.78 14.71
CA ASP A 270 -37.38 12.53 15.86
C ASP A 270 -36.69 13.91 16.04
N GLY A 271 -35.88 14.33 15.07
CA GLY A 271 -35.33 15.70 15.00
C GLY A 271 -33.98 15.91 15.69
N CYS A 272 -33.32 14.86 16.19
CA CYS A 272 -31.98 14.96 16.77
C CYS A 272 -30.93 15.15 15.66
N ARG A 273 -30.16 16.24 15.73
CA ARG A 273 -29.08 16.51 14.78
C ARG A 273 -27.81 15.78 15.22
N VAL A 274 -27.12 15.18 14.25
CA VAL A 274 -25.80 14.57 14.42
C VAL A 274 -24.83 15.14 13.39
N GLU A 275 -23.55 15.20 13.73
CA GLU A 275 -22.50 15.62 12.80
C GLU A 275 -21.80 14.39 12.22
N LEU A 276 -21.82 14.27 10.90
CA LEU A 276 -21.07 13.24 10.18
C LEU A 276 -19.74 13.84 9.74
N MET A 277 -18.66 13.42 10.39
CA MET A 277 -17.31 13.91 10.13
C MET A 277 -16.45 12.82 9.46
N ALA A 278 -15.49 13.23 8.65
CA ALA A 278 -14.56 12.30 7.99
C ALA A 278 -13.36 11.96 8.88
N ASN A 279 -12.85 10.74 8.72
CA ASN A 279 -11.54 10.34 9.22
C ASN A 279 -10.57 10.35 8.05
N ILE A 280 -9.42 11.00 8.22
CA ILE A 280 -8.40 11.12 7.16
C ILE A 280 -7.02 10.72 7.70
N GLU A 281 -6.14 10.30 6.81
CA GLU A 281 -4.75 9.94 7.10
C GLU A 281 -3.76 10.86 6.37
N LEU A 282 -4.21 11.43 5.26
CA LEU A 282 -3.43 12.27 4.36
C LEU A 282 -4.19 13.56 4.00
N PRO A 283 -3.50 14.68 3.73
CA PRO A 283 -4.15 15.90 3.23
C PRO A 283 -4.95 15.70 1.95
N GLU A 284 -4.56 14.75 1.11
CA GLU A 284 -5.23 14.42 -0.16
C GLU A 284 -6.62 13.81 0.05
N ASP A 285 -6.88 13.16 1.19
CA ASP A 285 -8.19 12.57 1.53
C ASP A 285 -9.28 13.66 1.72
N LEU A 286 -8.86 14.91 1.86
CA LEU A 286 -9.74 16.06 2.10
C LEU A 286 -10.72 16.29 0.95
N GLU A 287 -10.29 16.09 -0.30
CA GLU A 287 -11.15 16.27 -1.47
C GLU A 287 -12.34 15.31 -1.39
N GLN A 288 -12.07 14.03 -1.12
CA GLN A 288 -13.10 13.01 -0.96
C GLN A 288 -14.03 13.30 0.24
N ALA A 289 -13.50 13.83 1.34
CA ALA A 289 -14.31 14.21 2.50
C ALA A 289 -15.32 15.33 2.16
N ILE A 290 -14.86 16.37 1.45
CA ILE A 290 -15.70 17.47 1.00
C ILE A 290 -16.72 16.99 -0.04
N GLU A 291 -16.29 16.16 -0.99
CA GLU A 291 -17.14 15.57 -2.01
C GLU A 291 -18.24 14.67 -1.47
N ASN A 292 -18.08 14.12 -0.26
CA ASN A 292 -19.09 13.33 0.44
C ASN A 292 -19.92 14.16 1.44
N GLY A 293 -19.67 15.47 1.56
CA GLY A 293 -20.46 16.36 2.43
C GLY A 293 -20.16 16.23 3.91
N ALA A 294 -18.92 15.86 4.27
CA ALA A 294 -18.50 15.78 5.67
C ALA A 294 -18.64 17.15 6.37
N ALA A 295 -19.21 17.16 7.57
CA ALA A 295 -19.39 18.37 8.38
C ALA A 295 -18.08 18.85 9.06
N GLY A 296 -16.97 18.16 8.81
CA GLY A 296 -15.69 18.35 9.49
C GLY A 296 -14.78 17.14 9.32
N VAL A 297 -13.55 17.27 9.82
CA VAL A 297 -12.63 16.13 10.02
C VAL A 297 -12.68 15.75 11.51
N GLY A 298 -13.26 14.59 11.78
CA GLY A 298 -13.45 14.07 13.15
C GLY A 298 -12.19 13.42 13.70
N LEU A 299 -11.32 12.95 12.82
CA LEU A 299 -10.03 12.39 13.15
C LEU A 299 -9.06 12.56 11.99
N PHE A 300 -8.02 13.37 12.17
CA PHE A 300 -6.84 13.35 11.32
C PHE A 300 -5.75 12.54 12.03
N ARG A 301 -5.45 11.38 11.47
CA ARG A 301 -4.38 10.47 11.91
C ARG A 301 -3.04 10.98 11.41
N THR A 302 -2.19 11.45 12.32
CA THR A 302 -0.91 12.06 11.92
C THR A 302 0.19 11.04 11.71
N GLU A 303 -0.02 9.76 12.01
CA GLU A 303 1.05 8.74 12.02
C GLU A 303 1.74 8.63 10.66
N PHE A 304 1.00 8.83 9.55
CA PHE A 304 1.57 8.78 8.21
C PHE A 304 2.70 9.81 7.99
N LEU A 305 2.61 11.01 8.59
CA LEU A 305 3.67 12.03 8.50
C LEU A 305 4.99 11.59 9.13
N PHE A 306 4.90 10.65 10.07
CA PHE A 306 6.05 10.14 10.79
C PHE A 306 6.55 8.84 10.15
N LEU A 307 5.67 8.02 9.59
CA LEU A 307 6.03 6.75 8.98
C LEU A 307 6.74 6.98 7.63
N ASN A 308 7.62 6.04 7.27
CA ASN A 308 8.21 5.92 5.93
C ASN A 308 9.13 7.06 5.46
N ARG A 309 10.02 7.50 6.35
CA ARG A 309 11.08 8.49 6.08
C ARG A 309 12.31 8.26 6.96
N ASP A 310 13.48 8.65 6.45
CA ASP A 310 14.79 8.48 7.10
C ASP A 310 14.98 9.34 8.37
N GLY A 311 14.05 10.26 8.65
CA GLY A 311 14.12 11.16 9.80
C GLY A 311 12.76 11.56 10.35
N LEU A 312 12.75 12.25 11.49
CA LEU A 312 11.52 12.75 12.10
C LEU A 312 11.04 14.03 11.37
N PRO A 313 9.73 14.17 11.13
CA PRO A 313 9.21 15.33 10.42
C PRO A 313 9.44 16.61 11.23
N SER A 314 9.96 17.63 10.56
CA SER A 314 10.20 18.95 11.13
C SER A 314 8.88 19.64 11.51
N GLU A 315 8.97 20.69 12.35
CA GLU A 315 7.80 21.50 12.71
C GLU A 315 7.12 22.09 11.47
N ASP A 316 7.91 22.56 10.49
CA ASP A 316 7.37 23.20 9.28
C ASP A 316 6.66 22.20 8.36
N GLU A 317 7.22 21.01 8.14
CA GLU A 317 6.54 19.96 7.36
C GLU A 317 5.20 19.56 8.01
N GLN A 318 5.20 19.37 9.33
CA GLN A 318 3.97 19.07 10.07
C GLN A 318 2.97 20.22 9.96
N PHE A 319 3.43 21.47 10.11
CA PHE A 319 2.59 22.66 10.01
C PHE A 319 1.96 22.78 8.62
N GLU A 320 2.71 22.57 7.54
CA GLU A 320 2.20 22.65 6.17
C GLU A 320 1.09 21.62 5.93
N ALA A 321 1.28 20.38 6.38
CA ALA A 321 0.26 19.33 6.29
C ALA A 321 -1.00 19.69 7.11
N TYR A 322 -0.84 20.12 8.36
CA TYR A 322 -1.97 20.52 9.20
C TYR A 322 -2.69 21.78 8.68
N ARG A 323 -1.94 22.74 8.12
CA ARG A 323 -2.49 23.96 7.50
C ARG A 323 -3.31 23.62 6.26
N ALA A 324 -2.84 22.72 5.42
CA ALA A 324 -3.56 22.30 4.21
C ALA A 324 -4.96 21.76 4.57
N VAL A 325 -5.05 20.89 5.57
CA VAL A 325 -6.33 20.35 6.05
C VAL A 325 -7.19 21.42 6.72
N ALA A 326 -6.62 22.21 7.63
CA ALA A 326 -7.36 23.23 8.37
C ALA A 326 -7.97 24.30 7.44
N SER A 327 -7.21 24.75 6.44
CA SER A 327 -7.66 25.75 5.46
C SER A 327 -8.65 25.17 4.44
N GLY A 328 -8.42 23.94 3.96
CA GLY A 328 -9.29 23.30 2.97
C GLY A 328 -10.68 22.95 3.49
N MET A 329 -10.84 22.74 4.80
CA MET A 329 -12.17 22.54 5.43
C MET A 329 -13.01 23.82 5.54
N LYS A 330 -12.50 25.00 5.15
CA LYS A 330 -13.25 26.27 5.00
C LYS A 330 -14.12 26.63 6.22
N GLY A 331 -13.57 26.48 7.42
CA GLY A 331 -14.24 26.85 8.67
C GLY A 331 -14.94 25.69 9.39
N HIS A 332 -15.04 24.51 8.78
CA HIS A 332 -15.45 23.30 9.49
C HIS A 332 -14.33 22.80 10.43
N PRO A 333 -14.69 22.16 11.56
CA PRO A 333 -13.72 21.71 12.55
C PRO A 333 -12.84 20.57 12.04
N VAL A 334 -11.55 20.60 12.40
CA VAL A 334 -10.55 19.56 12.13
C VAL A 334 -9.96 19.09 13.44
N THR A 335 -10.15 17.82 13.76
CA THR A 335 -9.62 17.20 14.98
C THR A 335 -8.33 16.45 14.64
N ILE A 336 -7.19 17.02 15.01
CA ILE A 336 -5.87 16.44 14.78
C ILE A 336 -5.48 15.60 15.99
N ARG A 337 -5.25 14.31 15.75
CA ARG A 337 -4.75 13.39 16.77
C ARG A 337 -3.23 13.48 16.84
N THR A 338 -2.68 13.69 18.03
CA THR A 338 -1.22 13.65 18.22
C THR A 338 -0.69 12.23 17.95
N PHE A 339 0.57 12.08 17.55
CA PHE A 339 1.05 10.80 17.01
C PHE A 339 0.80 9.60 17.95
N ASP A 340 0.21 8.53 17.40
CA ASP A 340 0.00 7.23 18.05
C ASP A 340 1.08 6.23 17.60
N LEU A 341 2.34 6.54 17.95
CA LEU A 341 3.50 5.68 17.67
C LEU A 341 3.99 5.02 18.94
N GLY A 342 4.48 3.79 18.82
CA GLY A 342 5.19 3.11 19.89
C GLY A 342 6.69 3.13 19.71
N ALA A 343 7.42 2.94 20.82
CA ALA A 343 8.88 2.81 20.84
C ALA A 343 9.39 1.56 20.08
N ASP A 344 8.48 0.68 19.65
CA ASP A 344 8.73 -0.52 18.85
C ASP A 344 8.98 -0.22 17.36
N LYS A 345 8.60 0.96 16.87
CA LYS A 345 8.84 1.35 15.47
C LYS A 345 10.21 2.01 15.33
N HIS A 346 11.23 1.20 15.03
CA HIS A 346 12.61 1.61 14.75
C HIS A 346 12.67 2.79 13.76
N LYS A 347 13.37 3.86 14.14
CA LYS A 347 13.80 4.93 13.23
C LYS A 347 15.20 5.38 13.59
N GLU A 348 15.99 5.70 12.57
CA GLU A 348 17.26 6.41 12.71
C GLU A 348 16.99 7.76 13.39
N GLY A 349 17.69 8.04 14.50
CA GLY A 349 17.49 9.23 15.35
C GLY A 349 16.73 9.00 16.66
N LEU A 350 16.19 7.80 16.91
CA LEU A 350 15.65 7.35 18.20
C LEU A 350 16.59 6.33 18.90
N ASP A 351 17.87 6.35 18.53
CA ASP A 351 18.91 5.45 19.00
C ASP A 351 19.21 5.64 20.49
N GLY A 352 18.46 4.94 21.33
CA GLY A 352 18.69 4.90 22.77
C GLY A 352 17.59 4.21 23.60
N LEU A 353 16.38 4.04 23.06
CA LEU A 353 15.22 3.57 23.83
C LEU A 353 14.62 2.24 23.36
N SER A 354 15.28 1.56 22.42
CA SER A 354 14.84 0.26 21.86
C SER A 354 14.92 -0.86 22.89
N ARG A 355 13.93 -0.94 23.77
CA ARG A 355 13.49 -2.21 24.36
C ARG A 355 12.16 -2.55 23.71
N VAL A 356 12.17 -3.48 22.76
CA VAL A 356 10.95 -4.08 22.22
C VAL A 356 10.21 -4.69 23.40
N ALA A 357 9.15 -4.02 23.85
CA ALA A 357 8.34 -4.53 24.94
C ALA A 357 7.71 -5.86 24.48
N PRO A 358 7.62 -6.89 25.34
CA PRO A 358 7.04 -8.17 24.97
C PRO A 358 5.57 -8.05 24.49
N ASN A 359 4.88 -6.97 24.86
CA ASN A 359 3.63 -6.56 24.23
C ASN A 359 3.67 -5.07 23.86
N PRO A 360 3.94 -4.74 22.58
CA PRO A 360 4.01 -3.35 22.13
C PRO A 360 2.69 -2.57 22.26
N ALA A 361 1.55 -3.26 22.17
CA ALA A 361 0.24 -2.62 22.30
C ALA A 361 -0.05 -2.11 23.73
N LEU A 362 0.56 -2.73 24.74
CA LEU A 362 0.45 -2.32 26.15
C LEU A 362 1.66 -1.49 26.63
N GLY A 363 2.64 -1.28 25.76
CA GLY A 363 3.93 -0.67 26.08
C GLY A 363 3.95 0.86 26.03
N LEU A 364 5.15 1.38 25.75
CA LEU A 364 5.41 2.81 25.58
C LEU A 364 4.95 3.26 24.19
N ARG A 365 3.70 3.73 24.10
CA ARG A 365 3.04 4.18 22.87
C ARG A 365 2.19 5.44 23.11
N ALA A 366 1.90 6.18 22.03
CA ALA A 366 0.96 7.29 22.02
C ALA A 366 1.35 8.36 23.05
N VAL A 367 0.40 8.86 23.84
CA VAL A 367 0.66 9.89 24.85
C VAL A 367 1.79 9.52 25.81
N ARG A 368 1.98 8.24 26.16
CA ARG A 368 3.07 7.82 27.04
C ARG A 368 4.42 8.06 26.39
N PHE A 369 4.53 7.79 25.09
CA PHE A 369 5.72 8.07 24.33
C PHE A 369 5.91 9.59 24.14
N CYS A 370 4.84 10.35 23.86
CA CYS A 370 4.87 11.80 23.81
C CYS A 370 5.39 12.44 25.11
N LEU A 371 4.98 11.91 26.27
CA LEU A 371 5.40 12.38 27.58
C LEU A 371 6.82 11.96 27.94
N ALA A 372 7.26 10.78 27.48
CA ALA A 372 8.64 10.32 27.62
C ALA A 372 9.62 11.10 26.71
N GLU A 373 9.14 11.59 25.55
CA GLU A 373 9.90 12.38 24.58
C GLU A 373 9.32 13.80 24.37
N PRO A 374 9.39 14.71 25.36
CA PRO A 374 8.74 16.01 25.30
C PRO A 374 9.19 16.87 24.12
N ARG A 375 10.43 16.72 23.62
CA ARG A 375 10.93 17.51 22.48
C ARG A 375 10.14 17.20 21.21
N LEU A 376 9.93 15.92 20.91
CA LEU A 376 9.16 15.50 19.74
C LEU A 376 7.70 15.92 19.86
N PHE A 377 7.14 15.78 21.06
CA PHE A 377 5.78 16.19 21.32
C PHE A 377 5.59 17.70 21.19
N LEU A 378 6.50 18.51 21.74
CA LEU A 378 6.47 19.96 21.61
C LEU A 378 6.55 20.42 20.14
N THR A 379 7.39 19.79 19.31
CA THR A 379 7.45 20.07 17.87
C THR A 379 6.08 19.87 17.21
N GLN A 380 5.41 18.73 17.47
CA GLN A 380 4.08 18.48 16.92
C GLN A 380 3.04 19.47 17.46
N LEU A 381 3.03 19.73 18.77
CA LEU A 381 2.09 20.67 19.38
C LEU A 381 2.22 22.08 18.80
N ARG A 382 3.46 22.55 18.60
CA ARG A 382 3.73 23.86 17.99
C ARG A 382 3.21 23.92 16.55
N ALA A 383 3.45 22.88 15.75
CA ALA A 383 2.92 22.79 14.39
C ALA A 383 1.38 22.82 14.35
N ILE A 384 0.71 22.07 15.23
CA ILE A 384 -0.76 22.07 15.32
C ILE A 384 -1.30 23.44 15.75
N LEU A 385 -0.66 24.08 16.73
CA LEU A 385 -1.05 25.41 17.20
C LEU A 385 -0.90 26.48 16.11
N ARG A 386 0.20 26.45 15.33
CA ARG A 386 0.37 27.34 14.16
C ARG A 386 -0.72 27.11 13.12
N ALA A 387 -1.07 25.85 12.84
CA ALA A 387 -2.14 25.52 11.89
C ALA A 387 -3.52 26.02 12.34
N SER A 388 -3.76 26.15 13.65
CA SER A 388 -5.02 26.68 14.21
C SER A 388 -5.31 28.14 13.83
N HIS A 389 -4.31 28.89 13.32
CA HIS A 389 -4.53 30.21 12.76
C HIS A 389 -5.38 30.18 11.47
N TYR A 390 -5.37 29.06 10.74
CA TYR A 390 -5.96 28.94 9.40
C TYR A 390 -7.33 28.24 9.38
N GLY A 391 -7.80 27.73 10.53
CA GLY A 391 -9.07 27.01 10.62
C GLY A 391 -9.39 26.56 12.04
N GLN A 392 -10.57 25.97 12.23
CA GLN A 392 -11.00 25.50 13.56
C GLN A 392 -10.36 24.16 13.90
N VAL A 393 -9.20 24.21 14.57
CA VAL A 393 -8.44 22.99 14.93
C VAL A 393 -8.74 22.54 16.36
N LYS A 394 -8.92 21.24 16.56
CA LYS A 394 -9.02 20.56 17.85
C LYS A 394 -7.83 19.60 17.99
N ILE A 395 -7.29 19.46 19.20
CA ILE A 395 -6.23 18.50 19.52
C ILE A 395 -6.85 17.30 20.21
N LEU A 396 -6.55 16.10 19.72
CA LEU A 396 -6.94 14.83 20.33
C LEU A 396 -5.69 14.08 20.83
N LEU A 397 -5.69 13.69 22.10
CA LEU A 397 -4.61 12.93 22.74
C LEU A 397 -5.00 11.45 22.84
N PRO A 398 -4.31 10.52 22.16
CA PRO A 398 -4.63 9.09 22.22
C PRO A 398 -4.13 8.42 23.50
N MET A 399 -4.82 7.35 23.91
CA MET A 399 -4.37 6.41 24.96
C MET A 399 -4.16 7.01 26.35
N LEU A 400 -4.88 8.07 26.70
CA LEU A 400 -4.92 8.60 28.07
C LEU A 400 -5.50 7.55 29.02
N SER A 401 -4.78 7.27 30.11
CA SER A 401 -5.14 6.26 31.11
C SER A 401 -5.21 6.81 32.54
N SER A 402 -4.68 8.01 32.78
CA SER A 402 -4.70 8.66 34.10
C SER A 402 -4.87 10.18 33.98
N VAL A 403 -5.36 10.80 35.07
CA VAL A 403 -5.47 12.26 35.17
C VAL A 403 -4.10 12.95 35.10
N GLY A 404 -3.05 12.32 35.64
CA GLY A 404 -1.70 12.87 35.60
C GLY A 404 -1.16 13.03 34.17
N GLU A 405 -1.49 12.11 33.25
CA GLU A 405 -1.13 12.23 31.83
C GLU A 405 -1.85 13.43 31.17
N ILE A 406 -3.10 13.71 31.57
CA ILE A 406 -3.86 14.86 31.10
C ILE A 406 -3.20 16.17 31.56
N GLU A 407 -2.87 16.26 32.84
CA GLU A 407 -2.22 17.45 33.42
C GLU A 407 -0.86 17.73 32.75
N GLN A 408 -0.04 16.70 32.55
CA GLN A 408 1.25 16.84 31.87
C GLN A 408 1.10 17.26 30.40
N ALA A 409 0.15 16.67 29.67
CA ALA A 409 -0.10 17.04 28.28
C ALA A 409 -0.60 18.49 28.16
N LEU A 410 -1.50 18.92 29.06
CA LEU A 410 -1.98 20.31 29.12
C LEU A 410 -0.85 21.30 29.46
N ALA A 411 0.07 20.92 30.34
CA ALA A 411 1.27 21.71 30.65
C ALA A 411 2.15 21.89 29.40
N LEU A 412 2.42 20.80 28.65
CA LEU A 412 3.21 20.87 27.41
C LEU A 412 2.52 21.67 26.30
N ILE A 413 1.19 21.58 26.18
CA ILE A 413 0.42 22.45 25.28
C ILE A 413 0.57 23.93 25.68
N SER A 414 0.55 24.23 26.97
CA SER A 414 0.72 25.60 27.47
C SER A 414 2.13 26.13 27.19
N GLN A 415 3.15 25.30 27.42
CA GLN A 415 4.53 25.59 27.08
C GLN A 415 4.72 25.85 25.57
N ALA A 416 4.10 25.04 24.72
CA ALA A 416 4.14 25.24 23.26
C ALA A 416 3.50 26.58 22.85
N LYS A 417 2.38 26.97 23.47
CA LYS A 417 1.73 28.27 23.23
C LYS A 417 2.62 29.44 23.65
N GLU A 418 3.25 29.36 24.82
CA GLU A 418 4.18 30.40 25.30
C GLU A 418 5.37 30.55 24.37
N SER A 419 5.99 29.44 23.99
CA SER A 419 7.13 29.42 23.07
C SER A 419 6.81 30.04 21.70
N LEU A 420 5.60 29.83 21.17
CA LEU A 420 5.17 30.47 19.91
C LEU A 420 4.94 31.98 20.06
N ARG A 421 4.37 32.42 21.20
CA ARG A 421 4.14 33.84 21.50
C ARG A 421 5.45 34.61 21.60
N GLU A 422 6.46 34.03 22.25
CA GLU A 422 7.80 34.63 22.38
C GLU A 422 8.47 34.81 21.01
N GLN A 423 8.28 33.85 20.10
CA GLN A 423 8.83 33.89 18.75
C GLN A 423 8.02 34.78 17.78
N ARG A 424 6.89 35.36 18.23
CA ARG A 424 5.93 36.11 17.39
C ARG A 424 5.45 35.31 16.16
N ALA A 425 5.44 33.98 16.25
CA ALA A 425 4.88 33.13 15.23
C ALA A 425 3.35 33.29 15.23
N LYS A 426 2.75 33.41 14.05
CA LYS A 426 1.28 33.49 13.90
C LYS A 426 0.62 32.14 14.07
#